data_AF-A0A520INT3-F1
#
_entry.id   AF-A0A520INT3-F1
#
_cell.length_a   1.000
_cell.length_b   1.000
_cell.length_c   1.000
_cell.angle_alpha   90.00
_cell.angle_beta   90.00
_cell.angle_gamma   90.00
#
_symmetry.space_group_name_H-M   'P 1'
#
loop_
_entity.id
_entity.type
_entity.pdbx_description
1 polymer ?
#
loop_
_entity_poly.entity_id
_entity_poly.type
_entity_poly.pdbx_seq_one_letter_code
_entity_poly.pdbx_strand_id
1 'polypeptide(L)'
;LCDEMGFVVMDENRQFNPAPDYMAQLEWMVRRDRNHPSVILWSVFNEEPMQGTEAGVEMLRRMVHATHALDDSRPVTAAMNGAFFDPVNVSSEIDVTGFNYYQGDYDRFHQLNPTKPITSSEDTSAYETRGAFASDPARHVQSSYDVEAASWGDTHRGTWKKIAERPFVAGGFVWTGFDYHGEPTPHEWPTISSFFGILDLCGFPKTAFDIHRAHWVDTAPVVSITPHWTWPGREGQPVTLLVMSNAERVEVRLNGRVVGEAAVDRIMGNEFVVPYAPGRIEVIARRGGSPVARAAHETAGPPVALRLTPARTVMAGDGEDAQPVTIDAVDAAGRHVPTANLPTRFAVEGAAIIGIGNGDPNSHESEKGNARSLFNGLAQVIVQAGEGRGRIVMTATAPGLKPARLTIDRAGLAPPAQVAVTLAAMAIREWRRSPAMATRPDPALAPVDGDNNSWAFVRSGTPVDPDRAGRWRIYRTT
;
A
#
# COMPACT_ATOMS: atom_id res chain seq x y z
N LEU A 1 -15.53 -5.81 4.86
CA LEU A 1 -14.29 -5.25 5.46
C LEU A 1 -14.45 -3.81 5.94
N CYS A 2 -14.41 -2.77 5.09
CA CYS A 2 -14.47 -1.37 5.59
C CYS A 2 -15.71 -1.09 6.45
N ASP A 3 -16.90 -1.49 6.00
CA ASP A 3 -18.15 -1.41 6.79
C ASP A 3 -18.05 -2.12 8.14
N GLU A 4 -17.47 -3.33 8.17
CA GLU A 4 -17.40 -4.17 9.37
C GLU A 4 -16.37 -3.66 10.37
N MET A 5 -15.27 -3.08 9.86
CA MET A 5 -14.16 -2.57 10.66
C MET A 5 -14.36 -1.11 11.09
N GLY A 6 -15.36 -0.41 10.53
CA GLY A 6 -15.61 1.01 10.80
C GLY A 6 -14.60 1.94 10.15
N PHE A 7 -14.05 1.58 8.99
CA PHE A 7 -13.24 2.49 8.18
C PHE A 7 -14.13 3.38 7.32
N VAL A 8 -13.71 4.63 7.12
CA VAL A 8 -14.32 5.55 6.16
C VAL A 8 -13.55 5.53 4.83
N VAL A 9 -14.26 5.69 3.73
CA VAL A 9 -13.74 5.53 2.36
C VAL A 9 -14.08 6.77 1.53
N MET A 10 -13.04 7.36 0.94
CA MET A 10 -13.14 8.18 -0.26
C MET A 10 -13.06 7.24 -1.46
N ASP A 11 -14.17 7.03 -2.15
CA ASP A 11 -14.26 6.09 -3.27
C ASP A 11 -14.02 6.84 -4.58
N GLU A 12 -12.96 6.46 -5.28
CA GLU A 12 -12.39 7.25 -6.36
C GLU A 12 -12.53 6.60 -7.74
N ASN A 13 -13.10 7.35 -8.67
CA ASN A 13 -12.98 7.09 -10.09
C ASN A 13 -11.85 7.95 -10.67
N ARG A 14 -10.69 7.34 -10.93
CA ARG A 14 -9.50 8.01 -11.47
C ARG A 14 -9.68 8.58 -12.89
N GLN A 15 -10.70 8.13 -13.63
CA GLN A 15 -10.86 8.41 -15.06
C GLN A 15 -11.58 9.74 -15.32
N PHE A 16 -10.84 10.84 -15.44
CA PHE A 16 -11.39 12.15 -15.77
C PHE A 16 -11.71 12.30 -17.26
N ASN A 17 -12.83 11.70 -17.69
CA ASN A 17 -13.21 11.65 -19.09
C ASN A 17 -14.75 11.59 -19.25
N PRO A 18 -15.38 12.50 -20.01
CA PRO A 18 -16.83 12.56 -20.15
C PRO A 18 -17.39 11.61 -21.22
N ALA A 19 -16.53 10.82 -21.89
CA ALA A 19 -17.00 9.90 -22.92
C ALA A 19 -17.88 8.78 -22.31
N PRO A 20 -18.85 8.23 -23.08
CA PRO A 20 -19.85 7.31 -22.54
C PRO A 20 -19.28 6.13 -21.73
N ASP A 21 -18.17 5.54 -22.17
CA ASP A 21 -17.57 4.36 -21.52
C ASP A 21 -16.99 4.68 -20.13
N TYR A 22 -16.42 5.88 -19.94
CA TYR A 22 -15.87 6.31 -18.66
C TYR A 22 -16.95 6.80 -17.71
N MET A 23 -17.98 7.49 -18.24
CA MET A 23 -19.17 7.82 -17.48
C MET A 23 -19.87 6.55 -16.97
N ALA A 24 -19.96 5.50 -17.79
CA ALA A 24 -20.53 4.23 -17.37
C ALA A 24 -19.75 3.57 -16.22
N GLN A 25 -18.41 3.73 -16.18
CA GLN A 25 -17.58 3.25 -15.08
C GLN A 25 -17.81 4.03 -13.78
N LEU A 26 -17.85 5.37 -13.86
CA LEU A 26 -18.19 6.23 -12.72
C LEU A 26 -19.57 5.86 -12.16
N GLU A 27 -20.59 5.80 -13.01
CA GLU A 27 -21.94 5.45 -12.58
C GLU A 27 -22.04 4.02 -12.03
N TRP A 28 -21.24 3.08 -12.55
CA TRP A 28 -21.18 1.72 -12.04
C TRP A 28 -20.61 1.68 -10.62
N MET A 29 -19.50 2.39 -10.36
CA MET A 29 -18.92 2.53 -9.02
C MET A 29 -19.96 3.07 -8.03
N VAL A 30 -20.61 4.20 -8.36
CA VAL A 30 -21.63 4.80 -7.49
C VAL A 30 -22.82 3.84 -7.25
N ARG A 31 -23.33 3.17 -8.29
CA ARG A 31 -24.44 2.20 -8.13
C ARG A 31 -24.05 1.01 -7.26
N ARG A 32 -22.82 0.51 -7.41
CA ARG A 32 -22.28 -0.61 -6.65
C ARG A 32 -22.18 -0.23 -5.18
N ASP A 33 -21.64 0.95 -4.87
CA ASP A 33 -21.14 1.26 -3.53
C ASP A 33 -22.00 2.22 -2.70
N ARG A 34 -23.00 2.89 -3.28
CA ARG A 34 -23.85 3.88 -2.56
C ARG A 34 -24.61 3.35 -1.33
N ASN A 35 -24.71 2.04 -1.16
CA ASN A 35 -25.32 1.42 0.02
C ASN A 35 -24.31 1.02 1.11
N HIS A 36 -23.01 1.22 0.88
CA HIS A 36 -21.97 0.99 1.87
C HIS A 36 -21.88 2.19 2.84
N PRO A 37 -22.11 1.99 4.16
CA PRO A 37 -21.93 3.05 5.14
C PRO A 37 -20.48 3.53 5.27
N SER A 38 -19.49 2.73 4.87
CA SER A 38 -18.09 3.16 4.87
C SER A 38 -17.80 4.27 3.87
N VAL A 39 -18.51 4.31 2.73
CA VAL A 39 -18.28 5.35 1.72
C VAL A 39 -18.86 6.66 2.22
N ILE A 40 -18.03 7.70 2.29
CA ILE A 40 -18.44 9.02 2.78
C ILE A 40 -18.19 10.15 1.77
N LEU A 41 -17.43 9.88 0.71
CA LEU A 41 -16.95 10.88 -0.24
C LEU A 41 -16.72 10.23 -1.61
N TRP A 42 -17.26 10.82 -2.66
CA TRP A 42 -17.02 10.37 -4.04
C TRP A 42 -15.92 11.22 -4.68
N SER A 43 -14.79 10.64 -5.04
CA SER A 43 -13.75 11.34 -5.81
C SER A 43 -13.92 11.06 -7.31
N VAL A 44 -14.02 12.10 -8.11
CA VAL A 44 -14.25 11.98 -9.57
C VAL A 44 -12.98 12.10 -10.42
N PHE A 45 -11.84 12.46 -9.82
CA PHE A 45 -10.51 12.38 -10.44
C PHE A 45 -9.39 12.55 -9.42
N ASN A 46 -8.16 12.21 -9.85
CA ASN A 46 -6.90 12.56 -9.16
C ASN A 46 -5.91 13.27 -10.10
N GLU A 47 -5.36 14.41 -9.68
CA GLU A 47 -4.26 15.14 -10.34
C GLU A 47 -4.42 15.38 -11.85
N GLU A 48 -5.49 16.07 -12.24
CA GLU A 48 -5.83 16.22 -13.66
C GLU A 48 -5.30 17.51 -14.30
N PRO A 49 -4.59 17.44 -15.44
CA PRO A 49 -4.04 18.63 -16.10
C PRO A 49 -5.09 19.68 -16.51
N MET A 50 -6.34 19.26 -16.70
CA MET A 50 -7.44 20.13 -17.13
C MET A 50 -8.16 20.85 -15.98
N GLN A 51 -7.75 20.65 -14.72
CA GLN A 51 -8.41 21.19 -13.52
C GLN A 51 -8.46 22.74 -13.46
N GLY A 52 -7.64 23.44 -14.26
CA GLY A 52 -7.64 24.90 -14.41
C GLY A 52 -8.18 25.40 -15.75
N THR A 53 -9.06 24.64 -16.42
CA THR A 53 -9.58 24.98 -17.76
C THR A 53 -11.09 24.93 -17.81
N GLU A 54 -11.70 25.71 -18.72
CA GLU A 54 -13.15 25.68 -18.97
C GLU A 54 -13.63 24.28 -19.39
N ALA A 55 -12.86 23.59 -20.26
CA ALA A 55 -13.18 22.24 -20.67
C ALA A 55 -13.20 21.26 -19.47
N GLY A 56 -12.22 21.37 -18.57
CA GLY A 56 -12.19 20.59 -17.34
C GLY A 56 -13.36 20.90 -16.41
N VAL A 57 -13.75 22.17 -16.27
CA VAL A 57 -14.94 22.57 -15.52
C VAL A 57 -16.21 21.93 -16.08
N GLU A 58 -16.41 21.94 -17.40
CA GLU A 58 -17.57 21.31 -18.05
C GLU A 58 -17.56 19.77 -17.91
N MET A 59 -16.38 19.16 -18.02
CA MET A 59 -16.21 17.73 -17.75
C MET A 59 -16.61 17.37 -16.33
N LEU A 60 -16.10 18.14 -15.36
CA LEU A 60 -16.38 17.92 -13.95
C LEU A 60 -17.87 18.11 -13.65
N ARG A 61 -18.51 19.19 -14.15
CA ARG A 61 -19.95 19.43 -14.00
C ARG A 61 -20.77 18.22 -14.41
N ARG A 62 -20.43 17.60 -15.54
CA ARG A 62 -21.10 16.39 -16.02
C ARG A 62 -20.90 15.20 -15.08
N MET A 63 -19.68 15.00 -14.57
CA MET A 63 -19.37 13.90 -13.65
C MET A 63 -20.07 14.07 -12.30
N VAL A 64 -20.00 15.28 -11.72
CA VAL A 64 -20.70 15.64 -10.48
C VAL A 64 -22.21 15.44 -10.63
N HIS A 65 -22.79 15.93 -11.72
CA HIS A 65 -24.21 15.74 -12.01
C HIS A 65 -24.61 14.25 -12.08
N ALA A 66 -23.81 13.43 -12.76
CA ALA A 66 -24.06 11.99 -12.87
C ALA A 66 -23.97 11.29 -11.51
N THR A 67 -23.00 11.67 -10.67
CA THR A 67 -22.87 11.15 -9.31
C THR A 67 -24.07 11.52 -8.46
N HIS A 68 -24.44 12.80 -8.37
CA HIS A 68 -25.60 13.26 -7.57
C HIS A 68 -26.93 12.69 -8.07
N ALA A 69 -27.08 12.45 -9.38
CA ALA A 69 -28.27 11.80 -9.92
C ALA A 69 -28.44 10.35 -9.44
N LEU A 70 -27.37 9.71 -8.97
CA LEU A 70 -27.35 8.33 -8.45
C LEU A 70 -27.27 8.27 -6.93
N ASP A 71 -26.59 9.23 -6.30
CA ASP A 71 -26.43 9.39 -4.86
C ASP A 71 -26.20 10.87 -4.51
N ASP A 72 -27.24 11.54 -4.00
CA ASP A 72 -27.18 12.90 -3.47
C ASP A 72 -26.96 12.96 -1.95
N SER A 73 -26.77 11.81 -1.30
CA SER A 73 -26.60 11.72 0.15
C SER A 73 -25.16 11.93 0.61
N ARG A 74 -24.20 11.97 -0.31
CA ARG A 74 -22.76 12.10 -0.05
C ARG A 74 -22.12 13.19 -0.91
N PRO A 75 -21.14 13.93 -0.37
CA PRO A 75 -20.41 14.93 -1.14
C PRO A 75 -19.55 14.31 -2.25
N VAL A 76 -19.35 15.09 -3.30
CA VAL A 76 -18.37 14.85 -4.37
C VAL A 76 -17.14 15.72 -4.14
N THR A 77 -15.96 15.12 -4.27
CA THR A 77 -14.65 15.79 -4.25
C THR A 77 -13.90 15.55 -5.55
N ALA A 78 -12.80 16.27 -5.69
CA ALA A 78 -11.74 15.95 -6.62
C ALA A 78 -10.39 16.13 -5.94
N ALA A 79 -9.44 15.23 -6.21
CA ALA A 79 -8.10 15.28 -5.65
C ALA A 79 -7.20 16.18 -6.53
N MET A 80 -7.10 17.45 -6.16
CA MET A 80 -6.46 18.49 -6.97
C MET A 80 -5.01 18.71 -6.56
N ASN A 81 -4.10 18.80 -7.53
CA ASN A 81 -2.68 19.17 -7.33
C ASN A 81 -2.34 20.55 -7.94
N GLY A 82 -3.26 21.51 -7.86
CA GLY A 82 -3.03 22.89 -8.31
C GLY A 82 -4.29 23.62 -8.78
N ALA A 83 -4.09 24.72 -9.52
CA ALA A 83 -5.11 25.58 -10.13
C ALA A 83 -6.13 26.22 -9.15
N PHE A 84 -5.93 26.12 -7.84
CA PHE A 84 -6.85 26.63 -6.81
C PHE A 84 -7.19 28.13 -6.92
N PHE A 85 -6.31 28.91 -7.57
CA PHE A 85 -6.42 30.36 -7.69
C PHE A 85 -6.56 30.84 -9.13
N ASP A 86 -6.71 29.92 -10.09
CA ASP A 86 -6.94 30.28 -11.48
C ASP A 86 -8.35 30.87 -11.63
N PRO A 87 -8.56 31.84 -12.56
CA PRO A 87 -9.87 32.47 -12.75
C PRO A 87 -11.00 31.49 -13.06
N VAL A 88 -10.65 30.36 -13.69
CA VAL A 88 -11.53 29.23 -13.98
C VAL A 88 -10.83 27.98 -13.46
N ASN A 89 -11.48 27.28 -12.54
CA ASN A 89 -10.97 26.03 -12.00
C ASN A 89 -12.12 25.17 -11.47
N VAL A 90 -11.84 23.88 -11.33
CA VAL A 90 -12.83 22.87 -10.96
C VAL A 90 -13.29 22.93 -9.50
N SER A 91 -12.59 23.66 -8.62
CA SER A 91 -12.95 23.71 -7.19
C SER A 91 -14.31 24.36 -6.92
N SER A 92 -14.84 25.16 -7.86
CA SER A 92 -16.19 25.73 -7.78
C SER A 92 -17.31 24.70 -7.96
N GLU A 93 -17.03 23.56 -8.60
CA GLU A 93 -18.05 22.60 -9.05
C GLU A 93 -18.14 21.32 -8.19
N ILE A 94 -17.26 21.18 -7.19
CA ILE A 94 -17.26 20.05 -6.21
C ILE A 94 -17.89 20.47 -4.88
N ASP A 95 -18.26 19.52 -4.03
CA ASP A 95 -18.83 19.81 -2.70
C ASP A 95 -17.73 20.04 -1.66
N VAL A 96 -16.66 19.24 -1.71
CA VAL A 96 -15.49 19.31 -0.83
C VAL A 96 -14.25 19.49 -1.72
N THR A 97 -13.36 20.43 -1.37
CA THR A 97 -12.11 20.61 -2.12
C THR A 97 -11.02 19.70 -1.56
N GLY A 98 -10.56 18.74 -2.37
CA GLY A 98 -9.42 17.89 -2.08
C GLY A 98 -8.11 18.53 -2.52
N PHE A 99 -7.12 18.54 -1.62
CA PHE A 99 -5.77 19.01 -1.89
C PHE A 99 -4.77 17.86 -1.87
N ASN A 100 -4.02 17.70 -2.96
CA ASN A 100 -2.85 16.85 -3.03
C ASN A 100 -1.59 17.68 -2.80
N TYR A 101 -0.86 17.47 -1.72
CA TYR A 101 0.48 18.08 -1.51
C TYR A 101 0.58 19.62 -1.41
N TYR A 102 -0.54 20.35 -1.43
CA TYR A 102 -0.59 21.81 -1.28
C TYR A 102 -0.97 22.25 0.14
N GLN A 103 -0.41 21.61 1.17
CA GLN A 103 -0.74 21.96 2.57
C GLN A 103 -0.40 23.42 2.92
N GLY A 104 0.52 24.04 2.18
CA GLY A 104 0.87 25.46 2.32
C GLY A 104 -0.24 26.42 1.86
N ASP A 105 -1.17 25.97 1.01
CA ASP A 105 -2.24 26.80 0.45
C ASP A 105 -3.56 26.71 1.23
N TYR A 106 -3.66 25.83 2.24
CA TYR A 106 -4.87 25.66 3.05
C TYR A 106 -5.40 26.98 3.62
N ASP A 107 -4.52 27.78 4.25
CA ASP A 107 -4.92 29.03 4.88
C ASP A 107 -5.43 30.04 3.86
N ARG A 108 -4.72 30.19 2.73
CA ARG A 108 -5.08 31.13 1.67
C ARG A 108 -6.40 30.73 1.01
N PHE A 109 -6.57 29.45 0.68
CA PHE A 109 -7.80 28.98 0.07
C PHE A 109 -9.00 29.13 1.01
N HIS A 110 -8.85 28.77 2.30
CA HIS A 110 -9.91 28.92 3.29
C HIS A 110 -10.30 30.38 3.50
N GLN A 111 -9.34 31.32 3.52
CA GLN A 111 -9.63 32.76 3.62
C GLN A 111 -10.48 33.27 2.45
N LEU A 112 -10.23 32.76 1.23
CA LEU A 112 -10.96 33.13 0.03
C LEU A 112 -12.32 32.40 -0.07
N ASN A 113 -12.42 31.20 0.50
CA ASN A 113 -13.58 30.32 0.43
C ASN A 113 -14.00 29.83 1.83
N PRO A 114 -14.41 30.72 2.75
CA PRO A 114 -14.56 30.40 4.17
C PRO A 114 -15.62 29.34 4.48
N THR A 115 -16.58 29.13 3.57
CA THR A 115 -17.65 28.14 3.72
C THR A 115 -17.40 26.85 2.94
N LYS A 116 -16.32 26.76 2.16
CA LYS A 116 -16.01 25.59 1.36
C LYS A 116 -15.28 24.56 2.23
N PRO A 117 -15.82 23.34 2.41
CA PRO A 117 -15.12 22.28 3.12
C PRO A 117 -13.85 21.88 2.38
N ILE A 118 -12.77 21.59 3.11
CA ILE A 118 -11.51 21.13 2.53
C ILE A 118 -11.02 19.86 3.22
N THR A 119 -10.37 18.99 2.46
CA THR A 119 -9.64 17.83 2.97
C THR A 119 -8.30 17.73 2.28
N SER A 120 -7.31 17.16 2.96
CA SER A 120 -6.13 16.65 2.28
C SER A 120 -6.54 15.36 1.56
N SER A 121 -6.56 15.35 0.22
CA SER A 121 -6.95 14.17 -0.57
C SER A 121 -5.77 13.26 -0.86
N GLU A 122 -4.55 13.80 -0.84
CA GLU A 122 -3.30 13.06 -0.89
C GLU A 122 -2.20 13.88 -0.21
N ASP A 123 -1.41 13.27 0.68
CA ASP A 123 -0.36 14.00 1.39
C ASP A 123 0.87 13.16 1.73
N THR A 124 1.84 13.80 2.40
CA THR A 124 3.10 13.20 2.81
C THR A 124 4.00 12.86 1.63
N SER A 125 3.93 11.65 1.05
CA SER A 125 4.95 11.15 0.12
C SER A 125 6.38 11.13 0.73
N ALA A 126 6.48 10.72 2.00
CA ALA A 126 7.76 10.47 2.68
C ALA A 126 8.34 9.13 2.24
N TYR A 127 9.67 8.98 2.34
CA TYR A 127 10.34 7.73 1.98
C TYR A 127 10.90 7.02 3.21
N GLU A 128 10.61 5.74 3.36
CA GLU A 128 11.23 4.90 4.39
C GLU A 128 11.55 3.49 3.87
N THR A 129 12.75 2.99 4.16
CA THR A 129 13.09 1.56 4.04
C THR A 129 13.08 0.89 5.40
N ARG A 130 12.20 -0.09 5.63
CA ARG A 130 12.01 -0.73 6.93
C ARG A 130 13.33 -1.17 7.57
N GLY A 131 13.61 -0.66 8.77
CA GLY A 131 14.77 -1.06 9.57
C GLY A 131 16.10 -0.46 9.12
N ALA A 132 16.09 0.46 8.14
CA ALA A 132 17.27 1.23 7.77
C ALA A 132 17.26 2.60 8.46
N PHE A 133 18.36 2.99 9.10
CA PHE A 133 18.48 4.23 9.88
C PHE A 133 19.63 5.13 9.40
N ALA A 134 19.96 4.97 8.12
CA ALA A 134 20.84 5.84 7.35
C ALA A 134 20.53 5.60 5.88
N SER A 135 20.45 6.67 5.09
CA SER A 135 20.24 6.58 3.65
C SER A 135 21.51 6.06 2.98
N ASP A 136 21.33 5.22 1.97
CA ASP A 136 22.42 4.74 1.10
C ASP A 136 21.93 4.83 -0.35
N PRO A 137 22.19 5.96 -1.04
CA PRO A 137 21.74 6.15 -2.41
C PRO A 137 22.30 5.10 -3.38
N ALA A 138 23.49 4.53 -3.12
CA ALA A 138 24.06 3.52 -4.01
C ALA A 138 23.37 2.16 -3.89
N ARG A 139 22.65 1.93 -2.78
CA ARG A 139 21.86 0.72 -2.53
C ARG A 139 20.36 0.94 -2.59
N HIS A 140 19.94 2.16 -2.96
CA HIS A 140 18.53 2.56 -3.00
C HIS A 140 17.85 2.31 -1.64
N VAL A 141 18.51 2.75 -0.56
CA VAL A 141 18.00 2.66 0.83
C VAL A 141 17.63 4.05 1.33
N GLN A 142 16.44 4.18 1.89
CA GLN A 142 15.89 5.41 2.47
C GLN A 142 15.83 5.28 3.99
N SER A 143 16.18 6.36 4.70
CA SER A 143 16.23 6.36 6.15
C SER A 143 14.83 6.33 6.77
N SER A 144 14.58 5.39 7.70
CA SER A 144 13.36 5.32 8.52
C SER A 144 13.36 6.35 9.68
N TYR A 145 13.96 7.52 9.52
CA TYR A 145 13.89 8.60 10.51
C TYR A 145 12.88 9.69 10.15
N ASP A 146 12.07 9.49 9.11
CA ASP A 146 11.12 10.48 8.62
C ASP A 146 11.82 11.82 8.30
N VAL A 147 12.86 11.76 7.45
CA VAL A 147 13.72 12.89 7.06
C VAL A 147 13.86 13.08 5.55
N GLU A 148 13.30 12.16 4.76
CA GLU A 148 13.33 12.16 3.30
C GLU A 148 11.89 12.09 2.78
N ALA A 149 11.58 12.88 1.75
CA ALA A 149 10.28 12.90 1.09
C ALA A 149 10.43 13.33 -0.38
N ALA A 150 9.38 13.12 -1.16
CA ALA A 150 9.30 13.62 -2.53
C ALA A 150 9.42 15.15 -2.58
N SER A 151 9.86 15.69 -3.72
CA SER A 151 10.02 17.14 -3.88
C SER A 151 8.71 17.90 -3.82
N TRP A 152 7.59 17.23 -4.09
CA TRP A 152 6.24 17.74 -3.91
C TRP A 152 5.68 17.44 -2.51
N GLY A 153 6.25 16.48 -1.80
CA GLY A 153 5.77 16.01 -0.51
C GLY A 153 6.38 16.71 0.71
N ASP A 154 6.18 16.11 1.87
CA ASP A 154 6.79 16.46 3.14
C ASP A 154 6.86 15.22 4.04
N THR A 155 7.57 15.30 5.16
CA THR A 155 7.66 14.23 6.16
C THR A 155 6.29 13.92 6.77
N HIS A 156 6.11 12.72 7.36
CA HIS A 156 4.87 12.36 8.05
C HIS A 156 4.54 13.35 9.17
N ARG A 157 5.55 13.71 9.99
CA ARG A 157 5.39 14.68 11.08
C ARG A 157 5.11 16.09 10.56
N GLY A 158 5.83 16.52 9.52
CA GLY A 158 5.65 17.84 8.91
C GLY A 158 4.27 18.03 8.28
N THR A 159 3.82 17.03 7.53
CA THR A 159 2.50 16.99 6.92
C THR A 159 1.39 17.01 7.97
N TRP A 160 1.45 16.11 8.95
CA TRP A 160 0.41 16.02 9.96
C TRP A 160 0.32 17.29 10.79
N LYS A 161 1.44 17.95 11.10
CA LYS A 161 1.44 19.26 11.77
C LYS A 161 0.56 20.27 11.01
N LYS A 162 0.72 20.34 9.69
CA LYS A 162 -0.03 21.29 8.86
C LYS A 162 -1.53 20.99 8.85
N ILE A 163 -1.93 19.72 8.93
CA ILE A 163 -3.33 19.30 9.03
C ILE A 163 -3.89 19.54 10.45
N ALA A 164 -3.23 19.01 11.47
CA ALA A 164 -3.71 19.01 12.86
C ALA A 164 -3.85 20.41 13.47
N GLU A 165 -3.03 21.38 13.04
CA GLU A 165 -3.12 22.77 13.51
C GLU A 165 -4.28 23.57 12.85
N ARG A 166 -4.99 22.98 11.88
CA ARG A 166 -6.03 23.66 11.08
C ARG A 166 -7.39 22.97 11.22
N PRO A 167 -8.26 23.40 12.14
CA PRO A 167 -9.55 22.75 12.39
C PRO A 167 -10.54 22.84 11.21
N PHE A 168 -10.26 23.68 10.21
CA PHE A 168 -11.05 23.76 8.97
C PHE A 168 -10.61 22.74 7.91
N VAL A 169 -9.52 22.00 8.13
CA VAL A 169 -9.11 20.84 7.31
C VAL A 169 -9.70 19.58 7.93
N ALA A 170 -10.53 18.85 7.19
CA ALA A 170 -11.26 17.68 7.72
C ALA A 170 -10.34 16.52 8.16
N GLY A 171 -9.17 16.39 7.55
CA GLY A 171 -8.22 15.30 7.76
C GLY A 171 -7.35 15.10 6.54
N GLY A 172 -6.75 13.91 6.40
CA GLY A 172 -5.93 13.57 5.25
C GLY A 172 -5.81 12.09 4.91
N PHE A 173 -5.40 11.85 3.67
CA PHE A 173 -5.10 10.53 3.11
C PHE A 173 -3.60 10.49 2.77
N VAL A 174 -2.82 9.84 3.64
CA VAL A 174 -1.37 9.70 3.47
C VAL A 174 -1.06 8.85 2.24
N TRP A 175 -0.14 9.32 1.39
CA TRP A 175 0.52 8.51 0.38
C TRP A 175 1.76 7.84 0.99
N THR A 176 1.74 6.54 1.34
CA THR A 176 0.62 5.58 1.30
C THR A 176 0.49 4.80 2.62
N GLY A 177 -0.63 4.09 2.81
CA GLY A 177 -0.79 3.17 3.95
C GLY A 177 0.13 1.95 3.87
N PHE A 178 0.23 1.34 2.70
CA PHE A 178 1.13 0.22 2.39
C PHE A 178 2.01 0.57 1.20
N ASP A 179 3.22 0.04 1.17
CA ASP A 179 3.98 0.00 -0.07
C ASP A 179 3.23 -0.80 -1.14
N TYR A 180 3.53 -0.50 -2.40
CA TYR A 180 2.98 -1.15 -3.57
C TYR A 180 4.08 -1.37 -4.63
N HIS A 181 3.79 -2.24 -5.60
CA HIS A 181 4.72 -2.51 -6.70
C HIS A 181 4.76 -1.36 -7.70
N GLY A 182 5.94 -1.14 -8.29
CA GLY A 182 6.17 0.00 -9.17
C GLY A 182 6.43 1.29 -8.39
N GLU A 183 6.38 2.41 -9.11
CA GLU A 183 6.65 3.77 -8.60
C GLU A 183 7.81 3.83 -7.57
N PRO A 184 9.02 3.37 -7.94
CA PRO A 184 10.14 3.25 -7.00
C PRO A 184 10.79 4.58 -6.64
N THR A 185 10.07 5.69 -6.77
CA THR A 185 10.52 7.06 -6.47
C THR A 185 11.21 7.12 -5.10
N PRO A 186 12.39 7.74 -4.97
CA PRO A 186 13.11 8.57 -5.96
C PRO A 186 14.03 7.78 -6.92
N HIS A 187 13.97 6.46 -6.88
CA HIS A 187 14.85 5.57 -7.63
C HIS A 187 14.18 5.04 -8.90
N GLU A 188 14.96 4.27 -9.66
CA GLU A 188 14.54 3.49 -10.81
C GLU A 188 15.06 2.04 -10.65
N TRP A 189 15.09 1.28 -11.74
CA TRP A 189 15.73 -0.04 -11.76
C TRP A 189 17.12 -0.01 -11.09
N PRO A 190 17.47 -0.95 -10.19
CA PRO A 190 16.81 -2.22 -9.89
C PRO A 190 15.65 -2.17 -8.88
N THR A 191 15.26 -1.00 -8.37
CA THR A 191 14.13 -0.93 -7.44
C THR A 191 12.81 -1.19 -8.18
N ILE A 192 11.94 -2.01 -7.59
CA ILE A 192 10.68 -2.43 -8.22
C ILE A 192 9.44 -2.18 -7.35
N SER A 193 9.59 -1.56 -6.19
CA SER A 193 8.49 -1.22 -5.27
C SER A 193 8.69 0.15 -4.63
N SER A 194 7.61 0.72 -4.12
CA SER A 194 7.61 2.04 -3.49
C SER A 194 8.37 2.09 -2.16
N PHE A 195 8.64 3.31 -1.69
CA PHE A 195 9.12 3.61 -0.33
C PHE A 195 8.09 4.35 0.54
N PHE A 196 6.93 4.71 -0.05
CA PHE A 196 5.92 5.59 0.53
C PHE A 196 5.12 5.01 1.68
N GLY A 197 5.03 3.68 1.76
CA GLY A 197 4.14 3.00 2.68
C GLY A 197 4.51 3.21 4.13
N ILE A 198 3.52 3.52 4.97
CA ILE A 198 3.61 3.43 6.44
C ILE A 198 3.98 2.00 6.86
N LEU A 199 3.45 1.03 6.11
CA LEU A 199 3.76 -0.40 6.18
C LEU A 199 4.47 -0.82 4.89
N ASP A 200 5.38 -1.78 4.97
CA ASP A 200 5.98 -2.37 3.75
C ASP A 200 4.99 -3.27 2.99
N LEU A 201 5.41 -3.82 1.84
CA LEU A 201 4.58 -4.72 1.01
C LEU A 201 4.04 -5.95 1.77
N CYS A 202 4.72 -6.36 2.84
CA CYS A 202 4.33 -7.49 3.68
C CYS A 202 3.51 -7.04 4.90
N GLY A 203 3.17 -5.76 5.03
CA GLY A 203 2.46 -5.23 6.19
C GLY A 203 3.31 -5.12 7.45
N PHE A 204 4.64 -5.15 7.33
CA PHE A 204 5.52 -4.90 8.47
C PHE A 204 5.67 -3.39 8.69
N PRO A 205 5.55 -2.90 9.93
CA PRO A 205 5.59 -1.47 10.23
C PRO A 205 6.97 -0.88 9.97
N LYS A 206 7.00 0.30 9.37
CA LYS A 206 8.15 1.22 9.36
C LYS A 206 8.04 2.21 10.52
N THR A 207 8.96 3.17 10.63
CA THR A 207 8.90 4.18 11.71
C THR A 207 7.64 5.04 11.60
N ALA A 208 7.21 5.33 10.38
CA ALA A 208 5.95 5.99 10.06
C ALA A 208 4.73 5.43 10.83
N PHE A 209 4.68 4.11 11.05
CA PHE A 209 3.57 3.47 11.77
C PHE A 209 3.46 3.98 13.22
N ASP A 210 4.60 4.07 13.91
CA ASP A 210 4.62 4.54 15.29
C ASP A 210 4.48 6.06 15.40
N ILE A 211 4.89 6.82 14.37
CA ILE A 211 4.58 8.25 14.24
C ILE A 211 3.05 8.41 14.24
N HIS A 212 2.36 7.77 13.30
CA HIS A 212 0.91 7.88 13.17
C HIS A 212 0.14 7.31 14.35
N ARG A 213 0.65 6.27 15.02
CA ARG A 213 0.06 5.80 16.31
C ARG A 213 0.07 6.89 17.36
N ALA A 214 1.18 7.61 17.52
CA ALA A 214 1.23 8.72 18.47
C ALA A 214 0.31 9.88 18.05
N HIS A 215 0.13 10.09 16.75
CA HIS A 215 -0.75 11.12 16.21
C HIS A 215 -2.23 10.78 16.44
N TRP A 216 -2.66 9.58 16.09
CA TRP A 216 -4.08 9.24 15.90
C TRP A 216 -4.70 8.38 17.00
N VAL A 217 -3.90 7.71 17.84
CA VAL A 217 -4.45 6.91 18.94
C VAL A 217 -4.65 7.78 20.18
N ASP A 218 -5.92 8.07 20.51
CA ASP A 218 -6.29 8.74 21.77
C ASP A 218 -6.78 7.77 22.85
N THR A 219 -7.16 6.55 22.47
CA THR A 219 -7.81 5.57 23.35
C THR A 219 -6.85 4.77 24.23
N ALA A 220 -5.55 4.87 24.00
CA ALA A 220 -4.52 4.17 24.77
C ALA A 220 -3.21 4.96 24.83
N PRO A 221 -2.41 4.85 25.91
CA PRO A 221 -1.05 5.38 25.95
C PRO A 221 -0.15 4.74 24.88
N VAL A 222 0.56 5.57 24.12
CA VAL A 222 1.52 5.18 23.07
C VAL A 222 2.90 5.65 23.46
N VAL A 223 3.90 4.79 23.29
CA VAL A 223 5.32 5.14 23.30
C VAL A 223 6.06 4.18 22.37
N SER A 224 6.96 4.71 21.55
CA SER A 224 7.84 3.94 20.66
C SER A 224 9.28 4.44 20.74
N ILE A 225 10.19 3.61 20.22
CA ILE A 225 11.62 3.93 20.12
C ILE A 225 12.09 3.53 18.73
N THR A 226 12.65 4.50 18.01
CA THR A 226 13.41 4.30 16.78
C THR A 226 14.84 4.76 17.04
N PRO A 227 15.90 4.01 16.68
CA PRO A 227 15.94 2.74 15.96
C PRO A 227 15.94 1.51 16.89
N HIS A 228 16.20 0.32 16.32
CA HIS A 228 16.59 -0.86 17.10
C HIS A 228 17.90 -0.64 17.88
N TRP A 229 18.20 -1.49 18.88
CA TRP A 229 19.40 -1.34 19.73
C TRP A 229 20.49 -2.41 19.50
N THR A 230 20.65 -2.87 18.27
CA THR A 230 21.67 -3.86 17.86
C THR A 230 22.68 -3.22 16.91
N TRP A 231 23.83 -2.77 17.42
CA TRP A 231 24.85 -2.03 16.67
C TRP A 231 26.27 -2.58 16.93
N PRO A 232 26.56 -3.84 16.59
CA PRO A 232 27.86 -4.45 16.88
C PRO A 232 29.02 -3.62 16.28
N GLY A 233 30.04 -3.32 17.09
CA GLY A 233 31.21 -2.54 16.67
C GLY A 233 31.03 -1.03 16.69
N ARG A 234 29.87 -0.52 17.16
CA ARG A 234 29.60 0.92 17.32
C ARG A 234 29.61 1.36 18.78
N GLU A 235 30.18 0.58 19.69
CA GLU A 235 30.23 0.90 21.12
C GLU A 235 30.82 2.31 21.36
N GLY A 236 30.10 3.12 22.14
CA GLY A 236 30.45 4.51 22.43
C GLY A 236 30.09 5.52 21.34
N GLN A 237 29.72 5.08 20.13
CA GLN A 237 29.28 5.99 19.07
C GLN A 237 27.89 6.55 19.35
N PRO A 238 27.59 7.80 18.97
CA PRO A 238 26.26 8.38 19.13
C PRO A 238 25.23 7.67 18.25
N VAL A 239 24.06 7.38 18.83
CA VAL A 239 22.85 6.95 18.13
C VAL A 239 21.75 7.94 18.45
N THR A 240 21.11 8.50 17.42
CA THR A 240 19.92 9.33 17.56
C THR A 240 18.73 8.41 17.82
N LEU A 241 18.02 8.64 18.93
CA LEU A 241 16.73 8.04 19.21
C LEU A 241 15.64 9.02 18.80
N LEU A 242 14.68 8.57 18.00
CA LEU A 242 13.39 9.24 17.84
C LEU A 242 12.36 8.52 18.73
N VAL A 243 11.73 9.28 19.62
CA VAL A 243 10.70 8.80 20.54
C VAL A 243 9.37 9.45 20.18
N MET A 244 8.39 8.63 19.79
CA MET A 244 7.01 9.07 19.59
C MET A 244 6.16 8.67 20.81
N SER A 245 5.31 9.58 21.28
CA SER A 245 4.38 9.31 22.38
C SER A 245 3.18 10.24 22.35
N ASN A 246 2.07 9.80 22.94
CA ASN A 246 0.90 10.65 23.25
C ASN A 246 0.75 10.92 24.76
N ALA A 247 1.79 10.64 25.55
CA ALA A 247 1.85 10.96 26.97
C ALA A 247 2.34 12.39 27.22
N GLU A 248 2.51 12.80 28.47
CA GLU A 248 2.94 14.17 28.81
C GLU A 248 4.47 14.31 28.83
N ARG A 249 5.16 13.28 29.32
CA ARG A 249 6.62 13.23 29.47
C ARG A 249 7.17 11.85 29.14
N VAL A 250 8.40 11.83 28.65
CA VAL A 250 9.17 10.61 28.43
C VAL A 250 10.50 10.66 29.18
N GLU A 251 10.91 9.50 29.69
CA GLU A 251 12.18 9.29 30.38
C GLU A 251 12.92 8.13 29.69
N VAL A 252 14.12 8.39 29.18
CA VAL A 252 14.97 7.44 28.48
C VAL A 252 15.98 6.83 29.44
N ARG A 253 16.09 5.51 29.45
CA ARG A 253 17.02 4.76 30.28
C ARG A 253 17.88 3.82 29.47
N LEU A 254 19.19 3.91 29.63
CA LEU A 254 20.16 2.94 29.11
C LEU A 254 20.69 2.09 30.25
N ASN A 255 20.45 0.78 30.20
CA ASN A 255 20.90 -0.18 31.22
C ASN A 255 20.50 0.25 32.65
N GLY A 256 19.26 0.74 32.79
CA GLY A 256 18.67 1.19 34.04
C GLY A 256 19.05 2.61 34.48
N ARG A 257 20.00 3.27 33.82
CA ARG A 257 20.40 4.66 34.11
C ARG A 257 19.62 5.63 33.24
N VAL A 258 19.10 6.70 33.83
CA VAL A 258 18.45 7.79 33.08
C VAL A 258 19.50 8.51 32.24
N VAL A 259 19.23 8.63 30.95
CA VAL A 259 20.10 9.31 29.97
C VAL A 259 19.42 10.48 29.25
N GLY A 260 18.12 10.65 29.44
CA GLY A 260 17.37 11.79 28.91
C GLY A 260 15.95 11.84 29.43
N GLU A 261 15.39 13.04 29.50
CA GLU A 261 13.98 13.29 29.83
C GLU A 261 13.48 14.47 29.01
N ALA A 262 12.22 14.42 28.55
CA ALA A 262 11.60 15.54 27.83
C ALA A 262 10.09 15.61 28.07
N ALA A 263 9.53 16.81 27.93
CA ALA A 263 8.10 16.95 27.65
C ALA A 263 7.84 16.43 26.24
N VAL A 264 6.73 15.71 26.07
CA VAL A 264 6.40 15.09 24.79
C VAL A 264 5.97 16.13 23.78
N ASP A 265 6.61 16.13 22.61
CA ASP A 265 6.04 16.71 21.40
C ASP A 265 5.31 15.60 20.65
N ARG A 266 3.98 15.61 20.71
CA ARG A 266 3.15 14.54 20.12
C ARG A 266 3.25 14.50 18.60
N ILE A 267 3.51 15.65 17.97
CA ILE A 267 3.55 15.78 16.50
C ILE A 267 4.97 15.56 16.00
N MET A 268 5.97 16.28 16.52
CA MET A 268 7.34 16.17 16.01
C MET A 268 8.15 15.03 16.64
N GLY A 269 7.70 14.49 17.77
CA GLY A 269 8.47 13.53 18.57
C GLY A 269 9.63 14.19 19.31
N ASN A 270 10.34 13.39 20.09
CA ASN A 270 11.50 13.82 20.85
C ASN A 270 12.75 13.07 20.39
N GLU A 271 13.82 13.83 20.08
CA GLU A 271 15.11 13.25 19.71
C GLU A 271 16.11 13.26 20.88
N PHE A 272 16.82 12.14 21.07
CA PHE A 272 17.87 11.99 22.07
C PHE A 272 19.11 11.38 21.44
N VAL A 273 20.29 11.98 21.64
CA VAL A 273 21.56 11.39 21.19
C VAL A 273 22.17 10.59 22.34
N VAL A 274 22.22 9.27 22.19
CA VAL A 274 22.69 8.35 23.23
C VAL A 274 23.90 7.56 22.73
N PRO A 275 25.05 7.57 23.42
CA PRO A 275 26.18 6.71 23.09
C PRO A 275 25.76 5.24 23.19
N TYR A 276 25.99 4.48 22.12
CA TYR A 276 25.60 3.08 22.09
C TYR A 276 26.39 2.26 23.12
N ALA A 277 25.65 1.55 23.98
CA ALA A 277 26.18 0.49 24.82
C ALA A 277 25.26 -0.72 24.69
N PRO A 278 25.80 -1.94 24.49
CA PRO A 278 25.01 -3.15 24.47
C PRO A 278 24.15 -3.30 25.73
N GLY A 279 22.95 -3.81 25.57
CA GLY A 279 22.01 -4.04 26.67
C GLY A 279 20.62 -3.57 26.31
N ARG A 280 19.96 -2.84 27.23
CA ARG A 280 18.56 -2.43 27.10
C ARG A 280 18.42 -0.91 27.09
N ILE A 281 17.86 -0.38 26.01
CA ILE A 281 17.34 0.98 25.93
C ILE A 281 15.84 0.92 26.19
N GLU A 282 15.35 1.71 27.15
CA GLU A 282 13.95 1.75 27.55
C GLU A 282 13.47 3.21 27.58
N VAL A 283 12.23 3.43 27.15
CA VAL A 283 11.53 4.70 27.33
C VAL A 283 10.29 4.47 28.17
N ILE A 284 10.14 5.30 29.20
CA ILE A 284 9.00 5.31 30.10
C ILE A 284 8.16 6.55 29.80
N ALA A 285 6.95 6.35 29.29
CA ALA A 285 5.99 7.42 29.09
C ALA A 285 5.18 7.65 30.37
N ARG A 286 4.97 8.92 30.75
CA ARG A 286 4.33 9.33 32.00
C ARG A 286 3.17 10.29 31.78
N ARG A 287 2.14 10.19 32.62
CA ARG A 287 0.99 11.10 32.71
C ARG A 287 0.71 11.39 34.18
N GLY A 288 0.60 12.66 34.58
CA GLY A 288 0.48 13.04 35.99
C GLY A 288 1.62 12.49 36.86
N GLY A 289 2.83 12.38 36.31
CA GLY A 289 4.02 11.81 36.97
C GLY A 289 4.08 10.27 37.03
N SER A 290 2.97 9.57 36.77
CA SER A 290 2.90 8.10 36.83
C SER A 290 3.26 7.45 35.49
N PRO A 291 4.00 6.33 35.47
CA PRO A 291 4.23 5.55 34.25
C PRO A 291 2.92 5.01 33.66
N VAL A 292 2.69 5.26 32.37
CA VAL A 292 1.49 4.79 31.64
C VAL A 292 1.79 3.84 30.48
N ALA A 293 3.00 3.91 29.92
CA ALA A 293 3.48 2.96 28.91
C ALA A 293 5.01 2.84 28.94
N ARG A 294 5.52 1.75 28.37
CA ARG A 294 6.95 1.48 28.22
C ARG A 294 7.21 0.91 26.84
N ALA A 295 8.30 1.34 26.22
CA ALA A 295 8.90 0.70 25.06
C ALA A 295 10.35 0.36 25.38
N ALA A 296 10.87 -0.72 24.83
CA ALA A 296 12.26 -1.08 25.01
C ALA A 296 12.79 -1.87 23.83
N HIS A 297 14.06 -1.66 23.52
CA HIS A 297 14.85 -2.49 22.62
C HIS A 297 16.03 -3.09 23.37
N GLU A 298 16.37 -4.31 23.02
CA GLU A 298 17.54 -4.99 23.56
C GLU A 298 18.51 -5.36 22.44
N THR A 299 19.80 -5.26 22.73
CA THR A 299 20.85 -5.69 21.83
C THR A 299 20.76 -7.20 21.60
N ALA A 300 20.38 -7.58 20.38
CA ALA A 300 20.29 -8.98 19.97
C ALA A 300 21.69 -9.56 19.72
N GLY A 301 21.86 -10.84 20.06
CA GLY A 301 23.03 -11.62 19.69
C GLY A 301 22.95 -12.14 18.25
N PRO A 302 23.93 -12.96 17.81
CA PRO A 302 23.85 -13.65 16.54
C PRO A 302 22.59 -14.52 16.42
N PRO A 303 21.99 -14.66 15.23
CA PRO A 303 20.81 -15.49 15.03
C PRO A 303 21.17 -16.98 15.24
N VAL A 304 20.30 -17.72 15.92
CA VAL A 304 20.48 -19.16 16.20
C VAL A 304 19.28 -20.02 15.77
N ALA A 305 18.10 -19.42 15.59
CA ALA A 305 16.89 -20.12 15.20
C ALA A 305 15.97 -19.22 14.37
N LEU A 306 15.04 -19.84 13.65
CA LEU A 306 13.88 -19.15 13.10
C LEU A 306 12.69 -19.24 14.05
N ARG A 307 11.74 -18.32 13.93
CA ARG A 307 10.43 -18.35 14.57
C ARG A 307 9.34 -18.07 13.54
N LEU A 308 8.21 -18.75 13.70
CA LEU A 308 7.01 -18.63 12.85
C LEU A 308 5.85 -18.13 13.70
N THR A 309 5.24 -17.03 13.29
CA THR A 309 4.12 -16.40 14.01
C THR A 309 2.94 -16.22 13.06
N PRO A 310 1.85 -17.02 13.20
CA PRO A 310 0.67 -16.86 12.38
C PRO A 310 -0.15 -15.64 12.82
N ALA A 311 -0.88 -15.02 11.88
CA ALA A 311 -1.87 -14.01 12.23
C ALA A 311 -3.03 -14.59 13.07
N ARG A 312 -3.41 -15.84 12.80
CA ARG A 312 -4.48 -16.58 13.49
C ARG A 312 -4.07 -18.03 13.75
N THR A 313 -4.38 -18.53 14.93
CA THR A 313 -4.05 -19.93 15.32
C THR A 313 -5.00 -20.98 14.73
N VAL A 314 -6.09 -20.56 14.08
CA VAL A 314 -7.08 -21.41 13.42
C VAL A 314 -7.43 -20.82 12.05
N MET A 315 -7.60 -21.66 11.04
CA MET A 315 -8.10 -21.30 9.70
C MET A 315 -9.39 -22.05 9.38
N ALA A 316 -10.25 -21.45 8.57
CA ALA A 316 -11.38 -22.14 7.96
C ALA A 316 -10.89 -23.12 6.89
N GLY A 317 -11.47 -24.32 6.87
CA GLY A 317 -11.26 -25.31 5.82
C GLY A 317 -12.28 -25.18 4.70
N ASP A 318 -12.52 -23.96 4.23
CA ASP A 318 -13.46 -23.63 3.14
C ASP A 318 -12.78 -23.62 1.76
N GLY A 319 -11.46 -23.78 1.70
CA GLY A 319 -10.67 -23.74 0.48
C GLY A 319 -10.27 -22.32 0.05
N GLU A 320 -10.67 -21.28 0.79
CA GLU A 320 -10.43 -19.88 0.43
C GLU A 320 -9.65 -19.12 1.50
N ASP A 321 -9.84 -19.46 2.78
CA ASP A 321 -9.22 -18.75 3.90
C ASP A 321 -7.69 -18.73 3.77
N ALA A 322 -7.14 -17.51 3.84
CA ALA A 322 -5.72 -17.26 3.72
C ALA A 322 -5.23 -16.39 4.88
N GLN A 323 -3.98 -16.60 5.29
CA GLN A 323 -3.36 -15.74 6.29
C GLN A 323 -1.86 -15.57 6.06
N PRO A 324 -1.30 -14.43 6.46
CA PRO A 324 0.14 -14.28 6.57
C PRO A 324 0.68 -15.01 7.80
N VAL A 325 1.85 -15.62 7.64
CA VAL A 325 2.72 -16.12 8.71
C VAL A 325 4.00 -15.32 8.66
N THR A 326 4.32 -14.64 9.75
CA THR A 326 5.57 -13.90 9.91
C THR A 326 6.71 -14.86 10.23
N ILE A 327 7.86 -14.65 9.59
CA ILE A 327 9.09 -15.39 9.81
C ILE A 327 10.15 -14.43 10.29
N ASP A 328 10.78 -14.75 11.42
CA ASP A 328 11.87 -13.96 11.93
C ASP A 328 13.04 -14.79 12.47
N ALA A 329 14.25 -14.24 12.36
CA ALA A 329 15.43 -14.82 13.00
C ALA A 329 15.53 -14.36 14.45
N VAL A 330 15.84 -15.29 15.35
CA VAL A 330 15.99 -15.01 16.78
C VAL A 330 17.35 -15.44 17.31
N ASP A 331 17.85 -14.71 18.30
CA ASP A 331 19.07 -15.05 19.01
C ASP A 331 18.86 -16.12 20.10
N ALA A 332 19.92 -16.47 20.84
CA ALA A 332 19.87 -17.50 21.88
C ALA A 332 18.93 -17.16 23.06
N ALA A 333 18.55 -15.89 23.23
CA ALA A 333 17.57 -15.45 24.22
C ALA A 333 16.15 -15.32 23.64
N GLY A 334 15.94 -15.68 22.35
CA GLY A 334 14.66 -15.57 21.67
C GLY A 334 14.31 -14.16 21.20
N ARG A 335 15.28 -13.24 21.21
CA ARG A 335 15.10 -11.85 20.76
C ARG A 335 15.23 -11.78 19.24
N HIS A 336 14.38 -10.96 18.62
CA HIS A 336 14.42 -10.70 17.19
C HIS A 336 15.79 -10.11 16.78
N VAL A 337 16.36 -10.60 15.68
CA VAL A 337 17.62 -10.08 15.12
C VAL A 337 17.30 -9.15 13.94
N PRO A 338 17.29 -7.82 14.14
CA PRO A 338 16.77 -6.86 13.16
C PRO A 338 17.69 -6.66 11.94
N THR A 339 18.89 -7.27 11.96
CA THR A 339 19.90 -7.16 10.89
C THR A 339 20.04 -8.45 10.08
N ALA A 340 19.22 -9.47 10.34
CA ALA A 340 19.35 -10.75 9.67
C ALA A 340 18.75 -10.72 8.24
N ASN A 341 19.54 -11.11 7.25
CA ASN A 341 19.16 -11.13 5.83
C ASN A 341 19.38 -12.52 5.19
N LEU A 342 19.05 -13.58 5.93
CA LEU A 342 19.39 -14.96 5.57
C LEU A 342 18.39 -15.56 4.56
N PRO A 343 18.86 -16.34 3.56
CA PRO A 343 17.98 -17.07 2.67
C PRO A 343 17.20 -18.12 3.46
N THR A 344 15.87 -18.12 3.32
CA THR A 344 14.97 -19.00 4.06
C THR A 344 14.12 -19.83 3.11
N ARG A 345 13.91 -21.10 3.43
CA ARG A 345 13.05 -22.03 2.69
C ARG A 345 11.86 -22.45 3.54
N PHE A 346 10.74 -22.70 2.87
CA PHE A 346 9.47 -23.02 3.48
C PHE A 346 8.94 -24.36 2.98
N ALA A 347 8.25 -25.09 3.84
CA ALA A 347 7.46 -26.27 3.48
C ALA A 347 6.12 -26.19 4.20
N VAL A 348 5.02 -26.48 3.51
CA VAL A 348 3.67 -26.46 4.05
C VAL A 348 2.94 -27.74 3.66
N GLU A 349 2.32 -28.38 4.64
CA GLU A 349 1.42 -29.52 4.48
C GLU A 349 0.01 -29.12 4.92
N GLY A 350 -1.03 -29.57 4.20
CA GLY A 350 -2.44 -29.26 4.51
C GLY A 350 -2.93 -27.89 4.02
N ALA A 351 -2.07 -27.11 3.36
CA ALA A 351 -2.34 -25.80 2.77
C ALA A 351 -1.43 -25.55 1.56
N ALA A 352 -1.73 -24.51 0.78
CA ALA A 352 -0.89 -24.02 -0.30
C ALA A 352 -0.16 -22.74 0.11
N ILE A 353 1.07 -22.56 -0.37
CA ILE A 353 1.73 -21.25 -0.34
C ILE A 353 1.25 -20.46 -1.55
N ILE A 354 0.59 -19.33 -1.31
CA ILE A 354 0.03 -18.47 -2.38
C ILE A 354 0.79 -17.16 -2.56
N GLY A 355 1.68 -16.81 -1.63
CA GLY A 355 2.56 -15.66 -1.73
C GLY A 355 3.70 -15.73 -0.71
N ILE A 356 4.86 -15.17 -1.06
CA ILE A 356 6.00 -14.99 -0.16
C ILE A 356 6.61 -13.61 -0.40
N GLY A 357 7.13 -12.98 0.64
CA GLY A 357 7.71 -11.64 0.54
C GLY A 357 8.57 -11.29 1.73
N ASN A 358 9.26 -10.17 1.64
CA ASN A 358 10.04 -9.61 2.76
C ASN A 358 9.99 -8.09 2.85
N GLY A 359 9.32 -7.40 1.92
CA GLY A 359 9.20 -5.94 1.92
C GLY A 359 10.49 -5.18 1.58
N ASP A 360 11.51 -5.86 1.03
CA ASP A 360 12.66 -5.19 0.43
C ASP A 360 12.27 -4.62 -0.94
N PRO A 361 12.26 -3.28 -1.12
CA PRO A 361 11.86 -2.66 -2.39
C PRO A 361 12.82 -2.99 -3.56
N ASN A 362 14.02 -3.50 -3.24
CA ASN A 362 15.06 -3.87 -4.20
C ASN A 362 15.15 -5.37 -4.47
N SER A 363 14.30 -6.20 -3.83
CA SER A 363 14.38 -7.66 -3.99
C SER A 363 13.66 -8.14 -5.25
N HIS A 364 14.43 -8.82 -6.12
CA HIS A 364 13.92 -9.54 -7.29
C HIS A 364 13.70 -11.05 -7.02
N GLU A 365 13.74 -11.48 -5.76
CA GLU A 365 13.39 -12.85 -5.44
C GLU A 365 11.93 -13.11 -5.85
N SER A 366 11.62 -14.35 -6.23
CA SER A 366 10.25 -14.72 -6.59
C SER A 366 9.32 -14.52 -5.40
N GLU A 367 8.12 -13.99 -5.66
CA GLU A 367 7.02 -13.89 -4.69
C GLU A 367 6.14 -15.15 -4.70
N LYS A 368 6.52 -16.12 -5.54
CA LYS A 368 5.92 -17.44 -5.65
C LYS A 368 6.94 -18.52 -5.30
N GLY A 369 6.45 -19.69 -4.91
CA GLY A 369 7.29 -20.83 -4.57
C GLY A 369 7.50 -20.92 -3.07
N ASN A 370 8.72 -21.28 -2.65
CA ASN A 370 8.97 -21.71 -1.28
C ASN A 370 10.32 -21.23 -0.71
N ALA A 371 10.86 -20.13 -1.23
CA ALA A 371 12.11 -19.56 -0.73
C ALA A 371 12.10 -18.03 -0.83
N ARG A 372 12.47 -17.37 0.27
CA ARG A 372 12.61 -15.90 0.35
C ARG A 372 13.65 -15.57 1.40
N SER A 373 14.49 -14.58 1.16
CA SER A 373 15.43 -14.09 2.16
C SER A 373 14.73 -13.24 3.21
N LEU A 374 15.20 -13.30 4.46
CA LEU A 374 14.83 -12.27 5.43
C LEU A 374 15.33 -10.91 4.94
N PHE A 375 14.60 -9.85 5.26
CA PHE A 375 15.03 -8.48 5.06
C PHE A 375 14.88 -7.74 6.39
N ASN A 376 16.01 -7.27 6.93
CA ASN A 376 16.10 -6.66 8.25
C ASN A 376 15.33 -7.47 9.31
N GLY A 377 15.63 -8.77 9.34
CA GLY A 377 15.10 -9.72 10.31
C GLY A 377 13.79 -10.43 9.93
N LEU A 378 13.05 -9.97 8.91
CA LEU A 378 11.68 -10.43 8.63
C LEU A 378 11.49 -10.97 7.21
N ALA A 379 10.63 -11.98 7.09
CA ALA A 379 9.95 -12.38 5.85
C ALA A 379 8.52 -12.81 6.17
N GLN A 380 7.70 -13.00 5.13
CA GLN A 380 6.32 -13.42 5.21
C GLN A 380 6.03 -14.57 4.23
N VAL A 381 5.17 -15.49 4.65
CA VAL A 381 4.52 -16.48 3.79
C VAL A 381 3.01 -16.35 3.96
N ILE A 382 2.28 -16.23 2.85
CA ILE A 382 0.82 -16.30 2.84
C ILE A 382 0.42 -17.74 2.53
N VAL A 383 -0.28 -18.37 3.48
CA VAL A 383 -0.80 -19.73 3.35
C VAL A 383 -2.31 -19.70 3.12
N GLN A 384 -2.79 -20.50 2.18
CA GLN A 384 -4.22 -20.71 1.93
C GLN A 384 -4.60 -22.12 2.37
N ALA A 385 -5.62 -22.22 3.22
CA ALA A 385 -6.11 -23.50 3.73
C ALA A 385 -6.80 -24.30 2.61
N GLY A 386 -6.58 -25.62 2.59
CA GLY A 386 -7.41 -26.51 1.76
C GLY A 386 -8.78 -26.78 2.38
N GLU A 387 -9.61 -27.59 1.72
CA GLU A 387 -10.96 -27.93 2.22
C GLU A 387 -10.98 -28.96 3.36
N GLY A 388 -11.98 -28.83 4.23
CA GLY A 388 -12.32 -29.76 5.31
C GLY A 388 -11.57 -29.55 6.62
N ARG A 389 -11.88 -30.36 7.63
CA ARG A 389 -11.17 -30.33 8.92
C ARG A 389 -9.75 -30.88 8.77
N GLY A 390 -8.77 -30.36 9.51
CA GLY A 390 -7.41 -30.87 9.46
C GLY A 390 -6.40 -30.09 10.30
N ARG A 391 -5.12 -30.31 10.01
CA ARG A 391 -4.00 -29.53 10.54
C ARG A 391 -3.13 -29.06 9.38
N ILE A 392 -2.67 -27.83 9.48
CA ILE A 392 -1.68 -27.23 8.58
C ILE A 392 -0.35 -27.24 9.31
N VAL A 393 0.69 -27.78 8.68
CA VAL A 393 2.04 -27.82 9.25
C VAL A 393 2.96 -27.02 8.36
N MET A 394 3.55 -25.96 8.92
CA MET A 394 4.55 -25.15 8.23
C MET A 394 5.92 -25.36 8.89
N THR A 395 6.96 -25.52 8.07
CA THR A 395 8.36 -25.57 8.51
C THR A 395 9.16 -24.50 7.76
N ALA A 396 10.08 -23.83 8.46
CA ALA A 396 11.03 -22.90 7.87
C ALA A 396 12.47 -23.28 8.23
N THR A 397 13.38 -23.17 7.26
CA THR A 397 14.81 -23.49 7.42
C THR A 397 15.69 -22.40 6.82
N ALA A 398 16.82 -22.12 7.47
CA ALA A 398 17.85 -21.23 6.97
C ALA A 398 19.24 -21.80 7.34
N PRO A 399 20.30 -21.55 6.54
CA PRO A 399 21.64 -22.06 6.82
C PRO A 399 22.13 -21.67 8.22
N GLY A 400 22.61 -22.66 8.99
CA GLY A 400 23.18 -22.44 10.33
C GLY A 400 22.15 -22.18 11.44
N LEU A 401 20.86 -22.08 11.15
CA LEU A 401 19.81 -21.86 12.14
C LEU A 401 19.03 -23.14 12.46
N LYS A 402 18.56 -23.26 13.71
CA LYS A 402 17.58 -24.28 14.09
C LYS A 402 16.27 -24.04 13.31
N PRO A 403 15.71 -25.07 12.63
CA PRO A 403 14.43 -24.98 11.94
C PRO A 403 13.28 -24.58 12.86
N ALA A 404 12.32 -23.83 12.32
CA ALA A 404 11.06 -23.51 12.97
C ALA A 404 9.95 -24.42 12.44
N ARG A 405 9.02 -24.83 13.32
CA ARG A 405 7.83 -25.59 12.95
C ARG A 405 6.60 -24.98 13.61
N LEU A 406 5.58 -24.73 12.82
CA LEU A 406 4.28 -24.21 13.25
C LEU A 406 3.18 -25.22 12.90
N THR A 407 2.17 -25.33 13.74
CA THR A 407 0.95 -26.08 13.46
C THR A 407 -0.24 -25.18 13.68
N ILE A 408 -1.12 -25.12 12.68
CA ILE A 408 -2.35 -24.32 12.68
C ILE A 408 -3.52 -25.29 12.53
N ASP A 409 -4.54 -25.13 13.36
CA ASP A 409 -5.75 -25.96 13.24
C ASP A 409 -6.60 -25.49 12.06
N ARG A 410 -7.14 -26.44 11.31
CA ARG A 410 -8.06 -26.16 10.20
C ARG A 410 -9.47 -26.64 10.57
N ALA A 411 -10.36 -25.70 10.81
CA ALA A 411 -11.75 -25.96 11.17
C ALA A 411 -12.53 -26.50 9.97
N GLY A 412 -13.39 -27.50 10.17
CA GLY A 412 -14.29 -27.97 9.12
C GLY A 412 -15.46 -27.01 8.97
N LEU A 413 -15.38 -26.12 7.98
CA LEU A 413 -16.44 -25.19 7.62
C LEU A 413 -16.91 -25.49 6.20
N ALA A 414 -18.21 -25.30 5.95
CA ALA A 414 -18.73 -25.40 4.60
C ALA A 414 -18.25 -24.17 3.81
N PRO A 415 -17.81 -24.34 2.54
CA PRO A 415 -17.49 -23.22 1.69
C PRO A 415 -18.66 -22.24 1.58
N PRO A 416 -18.40 -20.92 1.49
CA PRO A 416 -19.45 -19.95 1.25
C PRO A 416 -20.17 -20.25 -0.08
N ALA A 417 -21.44 -19.84 -0.19
CA ALA A 417 -22.18 -20.01 -1.43
C ALA A 417 -21.51 -19.20 -2.55
N GLN A 418 -21.06 -19.89 -3.59
CA GLN A 418 -20.42 -19.26 -4.74
C GLN A 418 -21.38 -19.13 -5.92
N VAL A 419 -21.25 -18.03 -6.66
CA VAL A 419 -21.85 -17.93 -7.99
C VAL A 419 -21.01 -18.77 -8.95
N ALA A 420 -21.65 -19.56 -9.80
CA ALA A 420 -20.94 -20.39 -10.77
C ALA A 420 -19.97 -19.53 -11.60
N VAL A 421 -18.71 -19.98 -11.70
CA VAL A 421 -17.70 -19.33 -12.53
C VAL A 421 -18.25 -19.20 -13.95
N THR A 422 -18.48 -17.97 -14.39
CA THR A 422 -18.81 -17.71 -15.78
C THR A 422 -17.49 -17.77 -16.53
N LEU A 423 -17.28 -18.84 -17.30
CA LEU A 423 -16.12 -18.94 -18.18
C LEU A 423 -16.12 -17.71 -19.09
N ALA A 424 -15.03 -16.95 -19.06
CA ALA A 424 -14.83 -15.84 -19.98
C ALA A 424 -14.81 -16.40 -21.41
N ALA A 425 -15.93 -16.32 -22.11
CA ALA A 425 -16.02 -16.70 -23.51
C ALA A 425 -15.39 -15.58 -24.34
N MET A 426 -14.10 -15.70 -24.63
CA MET A 426 -13.49 -14.84 -25.63
C MET A 426 -13.99 -15.26 -27.01
N ALA A 427 -15.02 -14.57 -27.49
CA ALA A 427 -15.54 -14.80 -28.82
C ALA A 427 -14.61 -14.15 -29.86
N ILE A 428 -14.04 -14.95 -30.75
CA ILE A 428 -13.33 -14.43 -31.93
C ILE A 428 -14.39 -13.91 -32.91
N ARG A 429 -14.69 -12.62 -32.80
CA ARG A 429 -15.77 -11.97 -33.57
C ARG A 429 -15.27 -11.30 -34.83
N GLU A 430 -14.00 -10.92 -34.89
CA GLU A 430 -13.42 -10.17 -35.99
C GLU A 430 -12.29 -10.95 -36.66
N TRP A 431 -12.32 -10.96 -37.99
CA TRP A 431 -11.36 -11.66 -38.82
C TRP A 431 -10.94 -10.76 -39.97
N ARG A 432 -9.68 -10.88 -40.37
CA ARG A 432 -9.18 -10.40 -41.65
C ARG A 432 -9.28 -11.54 -42.66
N ARG A 433 -9.92 -11.28 -43.80
CA ARG A 433 -10.03 -12.20 -44.93
C ARG A 433 -9.20 -11.71 -46.10
N SER A 434 -8.32 -12.56 -46.61
CA SER A 434 -7.51 -12.26 -47.78
C SER A 434 -8.36 -12.07 -49.05
N PRO A 435 -7.81 -11.46 -50.10
CA PRO A 435 -8.30 -11.62 -51.46
C PRO A 435 -8.35 -13.10 -51.88
N ALA A 436 -9.15 -13.40 -52.90
CA ALA A 436 -9.24 -14.76 -53.46
C ALA A 436 -7.98 -15.11 -54.25
N MET A 437 -7.47 -16.33 -54.05
CA MET A 437 -6.22 -16.83 -54.63
C MET A 437 -6.47 -18.07 -55.48
N ALA A 438 -5.76 -18.18 -56.60
CA ALA A 438 -5.90 -19.30 -57.53
C ALA A 438 -5.25 -20.60 -57.00
N THR A 439 -4.18 -20.47 -56.23
CA THR A 439 -3.46 -21.58 -55.59
C THR A 439 -3.68 -21.55 -54.08
N ARG A 440 -3.48 -22.70 -53.43
CA ARG A 440 -3.58 -22.82 -51.98
C ARG A 440 -2.49 -21.95 -51.33
N PRO A 441 -2.84 -20.93 -50.53
CA PRO A 441 -1.86 -20.03 -49.95
C PRO A 441 -1.23 -20.61 -48.68
N ASP A 442 -0.06 -20.10 -48.31
CA ASP A 442 0.59 -20.39 -47.04
C ASP A 442 -0.31 -19.91 -45.88
N PRO A 443 -0.70 -20.76 -44.92
CA PRO A 443 -1.47 -20.36 -43.75
C PRO A 443 -0.87 -19.21 -42.94
N ALA A 444 0.44 -18.99 -43.02
CA ALA A 444 1.14 -17.89 -42.33
C ALA A 444 1.03 -16.53 -43.03
N LEU A 445 0.52 -16.48 -44.26
CA LEU A 445 0.39 -15.24 -45.03
C LEU A 445 -0.43 -14.20 -44.25
N ALA A 446 0.09 -12.98 -44.19
CA ALA A 446 -0.49 -11.85 -43.48
C ALA A 446 -0.44 -10.59 -44.38
N PRO A 447 -1.32 -9.59 -44.14
CA PRO A 447 -1.06 -8.25 -44.64
C PRO A 447 0.28 -7.74 -44.09
N VAL A 448 0.97 -6.88 -44.85
CA VAL A 448 2.21 -6.24 -44.39
C VAL A 448 1.91 -5.27 -43.24
N ASP A 449 2.90 -4.99 -42.38
CA ASP A 449 2.71 -4.06 -41.27
C ASP A 449 2.24 -2.69 -41.78
N GLY A 450 1.13 -2.20 -41.21
CA GLY A 450 0.47 -0.95 -41.63
C GLY A 450 -0.53 -1.08 -42.78
N ASP A 451 -0.71 -2.26 -43.38
CA ASP A 451 -1.73 -2.49 -44.41
C ASP A 451 -3.10 -2.74 -43.80
N ASN A 452 -3.92 -1.69 -43.81
CA ASN A 452 -5.28 -1.73 -43.28
C ASN A 452 -6.35 -2.13 -44.30
N ASN A 453 -6.02 -2.25 -45.59
CA ASN A 453 -7.01 -2.21 -46.66
C ASN A 453 -6.99 -3.44 -47.59
N SER A 454 -5.87 -4.14 -47.73
CA SER A 454 -5.79 -5.25 -48.69
C SER A 454 -6.54 -6.51 -48.24
N TRP A 455 -6.85 -6.62 -46.95
CA TRP A 455 -7.64 -7.72 -46.38
C TRP A 455 -8.97 -7.19 -45.84
N ALA A 456 -10.07 -7.82 -46.26
CA ALA A 456 -11.41 -7.44 -45.86
C ALA A 456 -11.66 -7.78 -44.39
N PHE A 457 -12.31 -6.90 -43.65
CA PHE A 457 -12.86 -7.24 -42.34
C PHE A 457 -14.11 -8.10 -42.52
N VAL A 458 -14.17 -9.21 -41.81
CA VAL A 458 -15.36 -10.06 -41.74
C VAL A 458 -15.66 -10.37 -40.29
N ARG A 459 -16.95 -10.34 -39.95
CA ARG A 459 -17.45 -10.63 -38.62
C ARG A 459 -18.13 -11.99 -38.57
N SER A 460 -17.88 -12.72 -37.49
CA SER A 460 -18.59 -13.96 -37.19
C SER A 460 -20.11 -13.69 -37.15
N GLY A 461 -20.91 -14.51 -37.84
CA GLY A 461 -22.36 -14.36 -37.91
C GLY A 461 -22.90 -13.55 -39.09
N THR A 462 -22.04 -12.91 -39.89
CA THR A 462 -22.45 -12.26 -41.14
C THR A 462 -22.33 -13.23 -42.31
N PRO A 463 -23.44 -13.61 -43.00
CA PRO A 463 -23.38 -14.46 -44.17
C PRO A 463 -22.51 -13.83 -45.27
N VAL A 464 -21.69 -14.63 -45.92
CA VAL A 464 -20.91 -14.23 -47.09
C VAL A 464 -21.29 -15.15 -48.24
N ASP A 465 -21.44 -14.58 -49.43
CA ASP A 465 -21.65 -15.37 -50.63
C ASP A 465 -20.54 -16.40 -50.84
N PRO A 466 -20.89 -17.66 -51.17
CA PRO A 466 -19.91 -18.70 -51.43
C PRO A 466 -19.11 -18.39 -52.70
N ASP A 467 -17.80 -18.61 -52.65
CA ASP A 467 -16.92 -18.44 -53.82
C ASP A 467 -17.18 -19.59 -54.81
N ARG A 468 -18.00 -19.33 -55.82
CA ARG A 468 -18.41 -20.33 -56.83
C ARG A 468 -17.28 -20.73 -57.79
N ALA A 469 -16.13 -20.06 -57.71
CA ALA A 469 -15.00 -20.27 -58.62
C ALA A 469 -13.90 -21.20 -58.07
N GLY A 470 -14.13 -21.87 -56.92
CA GLY A 470 -13.16 -22.83 -56.36
C GLY A 470 -11.83 -22.22 -55.89
N ARG A 471 -11.81 -20.92 -55.57
CA ARG A 471 -10.61 -20.19 -55.14
C ARG A 471 -10.35 -20.31 -53.64
N TRP A 472 -9.09 -20.13 -53.26
CA TRP A 472 -8.64 -20.17 -51.87
C TRP A 472 -8.69 -18.80 -51.20
N ARG A 473 -8.96 -18.76 -49.90
CA ARG A 473 -8.86 -17.56 -49.04
C ARG A 473 -8.29 -17.92 -47.68
N ILE A 474 -7.62 -16.98 -47.04
CA ILE A 474 -7.16 -17.08 -45.65
C ILE A 474 -8.06 -16.20 -44.79
N TYR A 475 -8.36 -16.72 -43.60
CA TYR A 475 -9.01 -15.99 -42.52
C TYR A 475 -8.05 -15.97 -41.34
N ARG A 476 -7.78 -14.79 -40.81
CA ARG A 476 -6.89 -14.58 -39.67
C ARG A 476 -7.62 -13.77 -38.59
N THR A 477 -7.51 -14.21 -37.35
CA THR A 477 -8.03 -13.45 -36.20
C THR A 477 -7.13 -12.24 -36.00
N THR A 478 -7.72 -11.10 -35.69
CA THR A 478 -6.99 -9.91 -35.23
C THR A 478 -6.90 -9.87 -33.72
#